data_AF-A0A7V9I2B3-F1
#
_entry.id   AF-A0A7V9I2B3-F1
#
_cell.length_a   1.000
_cell.length_b   1.000
_cell.length_c   1.000
_cell.angle_alpha   90.00
_cell.angle_beta   90.00
_cell.angle_gamma   90.00
#
_symmetry.space_group_name_H-M   'P 1'
#
loop_
_entity.id
_entity.type
_entity.pdbx_description
1 polymer ?
#
loop_
_entity_poly.entity_id
_entity_poly.type
_entity_poly.pdbx_seq_one_letter_code
_entity_poly.pdbx_strand_id
1 'polypeptide(L)'
;MDTMTRPSWRGSCSRDGVALPAVLLLAAFLVAVSGWLLGHVRTEQEMAMAGDHVDQARRTAAAGLEIAAAALGGVADWTVIAGLVVSVPCPLSDRAPVAIDAGAETVALQAQWDAASRWGRNTPRWQLAWQCDAAGVFGRWPARSAPPALLVWLADQPEADAVPDEDSDGRVMVHALAVGPGAARATA
;
A
#
# COMPACT_ATOMS: atom_id res chain seq x y z
N MET A 1 82.10 -48.44 -9.51
CA MET A 1 82.45 -47.04 -9.17
C MET A 1 81.26 -46.21 -9.56
N ASP A 2 80.33 -46.05 -8.62
CA ASP A 2 79.00 -45.48 -8.85
C ASP A 2 79.05 -43.95 -8.88
N THR A 3 78.62 -43.41 -10.02
CA THR A 3 78.35 -41.97 -10.20
C THR A 3 77.08 -41.60 -9.46
N MET A 4 77.26 -40.99 -8.28
CA MET A 4 76.19 -40.47 -7.43
C MET A 4 75.64 -39.15 -8.02
N THR A 5 74.54 -39.24 -8.78
CA THR A 5 73.77 -38.10 -9.29
C THR A 5 73.01 -37.44 -8.15
N ARG A 6 73.46 -36.26 -7.70
CA ARG A 6 72.74 -35.46 -6.71
C ARG A 6 71.56 -34.73 -7.38
N PRO A 7 70.33 -34.83 -6.85
CA PRO A 7 69.19 -34.07 -7.37
C PRO A 7 69.38 -32.58 -7.08
N SER A 8 69.49 -31.78 -8.15
CA SER A 8 69.52 -30.33 -8.07
C SER A 8 68.12 -29.78 -7.79
N TRP A 9 67.78 -29.64 -6.50
CA TRP A 9 66.63 -28.85 -6.06
C TRP A 9 66.95 -27.37 -6.22
N ARG A 10 66.93 -26.88 -7.47
CA ARG A 10 67.00 -25.45 -7.77
C ARG A 10 65.63 -24.97 -8.21
N GLY A 11 65.04 -24.13 -7.37
CA GLY A 11 64.29 -22.96 -7.82
C GLY A 11 62.78 -23.11 -7.95
N SER A 12 62.06 -23.03 -6.82
CA SER A 12 60.69 -22.50 -6.81
C SER A 12 60.33 -21.87 -5.46
N CYS A 13 61.15 -20.95 -4.93
CA CYS A 13 60.84 -20.24 -3.67
C CYS A 13 60.53 -18.75 -3.83
N SER A 14 60.30 -18.24 -5.06
CA SER A 14 60.13 -16.78 -5.27
C SER A 14 58.94 -16.36 -6.14
N ARG A 15 58.12 -17.30 -6.66
CA ARG A 15 56.93 -16.93 -7.46
C ARG A 15 55.60 -17.09 -6.72
N ASP A 16 55.58 -17.76 -5.57
CA ASP A 16 54.34 -18.03 -4.82
C ASP A 16 53.93 -16.91 -3.86
N GLY A 17 54.82 -15.95 -3.58
CA GLY A 17 54.54 -14.84 -2.66
C GLY A 17 53.50 -13.83 -3.16
N VAL A 18 53.31 -13.72 -4.48
CA VAL A 18 52.35 -12.78 -5.10
C VAL A 18 50.98 -13.44 -5.34
N ALA A 19 50.93 -14.78 -5.39
CA ALA A 19 49.69 -15.51 -5.63
C ALA A 19 48.68 -15.34 -4.48
N LEU A 20 49.15 -15.38 -3.23
CA LEU A 20 48.30 -15.24 -2.05
C LEU A 20 47.59 -13.87 -1.95
N PRO A 21 48.28 -12.72 -2.05
CA PRO A 21 47.58 -11.43 -2.04
C PRO A 21 46.65 -11.24 -3.23
N ALA A 22 46.99 -11.77 -4.41
CA ALA A 22 46.11 -11.71 -5.58
C ALA A 22 44.81 -12.51 -5.36
N VAL A 23 44.90 -13.72 -4.78
CA VAL A 23 43.74 -14.55 -4.44
C VAL A 23 42.89 -13.87 -3.37
N LEU A 24 43.51 -13.27 -2.34
CA LEU A 24 42.78 -12.53 -1.30
C LEU A 24 42.05 -11.31 -1.85
N LEU A 25 42.68 -10.55 -2.75
CA LEU A 25 42.04 -9.41 -3.42
C LEU A 25 40.87 -9.87 -4.30
N LEU A 26 41.05 -10.94 -5.05
CA LEU A 26 39.96 -11.51 -5.86
C LEU A 26 38.81 -12.00 -4.98
N ALA A 27 39.10 -12.69 -3.87
CA ALA A 27 38.09 -13.14 -2.93
C ALA A 27 37.33 -11.94 -2.30
N ALA A 28 38.05 -10.90 -1.86
CA ALA A 28 37.45 -9.69 -1.33
C ALA A 28 36.56 -8.98 -2.37
N PHE A 29 37.02 -8.92 -3.62
CA PHE A 29 36.24 -8.37 -4.73
C PHE A 29 34.97 -9.19 -4.99
N LEU A 30 35.06 -10.52 -5.03
CA LEU A 30 33.90 -11.39 -5.24
C LEU A 30 32.89 -11.28 -4.09
N VAL A 31 33.36 -11.17 -2.84
CA VAL A 31 32.47 -10.92 -1.69
C VAL A 31 31.80 -9.56 -1.81
N ALA A 32 32.54 -8.51 -2.20
CA ALA A 32 31.98 -7.18 -2.39
C ALA A 32 30.92 -7.15 -3.50
N VAL A 33 31.20 -7.76 -4.66
CA VAL A 33 30.25 -7.84 -5.79
C VAL A 33 29.02 -8.67 -5.41
N SER A 34 29.20 -9.80 -4.71
CA SER A 34 28.08 -10.64 -4.26
C SER A 34 27.20 -9.90 -3.25
N GLY A 35 27.82 -9.19 -2.31
CA GLY A 35 27.11 -8.36 -1.34
C GLY A 35 26.34 -7.22 -2.02
N TRP A 36 26.95 -6.57 -3.01
CA TRP A 36 26.29 -5.53 -3.80
C TRP A 36 25.09 -6.08 -4.59
N LEU A 37 25.25 -7.21 -5.29
CA LEU A 37 24.17 -7.86 -6.03
C LEU A 37 23.00 -8.27 -5.13
N LEU A 38 23.29 -8.89 -3.98
CA LEU A 38 22.26 -9.27 -3.00
C LEU A 38 21.52 -8.05 -2.46
N GLY A 39 22.25 -6.97 -2.14
CA GLY A 39 21.65 -5.71 -1.73
C GLY A 39 20.72 -5.14 -2.79
N HIS A 40 21.18 -5.11 -4.05
CA HIS A 40 20.39 -4.57 -5.16
C HIS A 40 19.11 -5.37 -5.41
N VAL A 41 19.21 -6.70 -5.49
CA VAL A 41 18.04 -7.59 -5.69
C VAL A 41 17.04 -7.43 -4.55
N ARG A 42 17.51 -7.35 -3.30
CA ARG A 42 16.63 -7.14 -2.15
C ARG A 42 15.87 -5.82 -2.26
N THR A 43 16.56 -4.73 -2.61
CA THR A 43 15.93 -3.42 -2.78
C THR A 43 14.91 -3.42 -3.90
N GLU A 44 15.22 -4.03 -5.06
CA GLU A 44 14.26 -4.16 -6.17
C GLU A 44 13.02 -4.96 -5.76
N GLN A 45 13.20 -6.05 -5.02
CA GLN A 45 12.09 -6.84 -4.50
C GLN A 45 11.22 -6.05 -3.52
N GLU A 46 11.84 -5.31 -2.59
CA GLU A 46 11.12 -4.45 -1.65
C GLU A 46 10.32 -3.35 -2.37
N MET A 47 10.90 -2.73 -3.40
CA MET A 47 10.21 -1.73 -4.23
C MET A 47 9.06 -2.34 -5.04
N ALA A 48 9.27 -3.52 -5.64
CA ALA A 48 8.23 -4.22 -6.39
C ALA A 48 7.04 -4.60 -5.50
N MET A 49 7.31 -5.15 -4.30
CA MET A 49 6.27 -5.49 -3.33
C MET A 49 5.50 -4.25 -2.86
N ALA A 50 6.18 -3.12 -2.64
CA ALA A 50 5.52 -1.87 -2.29
C ALA A 50 4.59 -1.38 -3.41
N GLY A 51 5.03 -1.49 -4.67
CA GLY A 51 4.18 -1.20 -5.84
C GLY A 51 2.93 -2.07 -5.90
N ASP A 52 3.09 -3.38 -5.73
CA ASP A 52 1.98 -4.33 -5.71
C ASP A 52 0.96 -4.02 -4.60
N HIS A 53 1.41 -3.61 -3.42
CA HIS A 53 0.52 -3.23 -2.32
C HIS A 53 -0.27 -1.95 -2.64
N VAL A 54 0.35 -0.95 -3.29
CA VAL A 54 -0.35 0.28 -3.71
C VAL A 54 -1.39 -0.02 -4.78
N ASP A 55 -1.07 -0.87 -5.75
CA ASP A 55 -2.04 -1.27 -6.78
C ASP A 55 -3.21 -2.09 -6.20
N GLN A 56 -2.95 -2.94 -5.21
CA GLN A 56 -3.99 -3.64 -4.47
C GLN A 56 -4.89 -2.67 -3.70
N ALA A 57 -4.32 -1.68 -3.00
CA ALA A 57 -5.08 -0.63 -2.34
C ALA A 57 -5.94 0.14 -3.36
N ARG A 58 -5.36 0.54 -4.51
CA ARG A 58 -6.10 1.28 -5.54
C ARG A 58 -7.29 0.51 -6.08
N ARG A 59 -7.12 -0.78 -6.40
CA ARG A 59 -8.23 -1.64 -6.84
C ARG A 59 -9.31 -1.79 -5.77
N THR A 60 -8.90 -1.87 -4.50
CA THR A 60 -9.83 -1.99 -3.36
C THR A 60 -10.63 -0.71 -3.18
N ALA A 61 -10.00 0.46 -3.24
CA ALA A 61 -10.68 1.75 -3.14
C ALA A 61 -11.68 1.94 -4.30
N ALA A 62 -11.26 1.63 -5.54
CA ALA A 62 -12.14 1.71 -6.70
C ALA A 62 -13.36 0.77 -6.60
N ALA A 63 -13.15 -0.48 -6.17
CA ALA A 63 -14.25 -1.42 -5.92
C ALA A 63 -15.19 -0.92 -4.82
N GLY A 64 -14.63 -0.31 -3.76
CA GLY A 64 -15.42 0.31 -2.70
C GLY A 64 -16.32 1.44 -3.20
N LEU A 65 -15.77 2.30 -4.07
CA LEU A 65 -16.52 3.37 -4.73
C LEU A 65 -17.65 2.82 -5.60
N GLU A 66 -17.39 1.80 -6.42
CA GLU A 66 -18.40 1.17 -7.28
C GLU A 66 -19.52 0.52 -6.48
N ILE A 67 -19.18 -0.21 -5.41
CA ILE A 67 -20.15 -0.84 -4.51
C ILE A 67 -20.99 0.22 -3.81
N ALA A 68 -20.36 1.28 -3.30
CA ALA A 68 -21.07 2.38 -2.68
C ALA A 68 -21.99 3.06 -3.68
N ALA A 69 -21.53 3.41 -4.89
CA ALA A 69 -22.36 4.01 -5.93
C ALA A 69 -23.57 3.13 -6.30
N ALA A 70 -23.37 1.82 -6.44
CA ALA A 70 -24.45 0.88 -6.74
C ALA A 70 -25.46 0.76 -5.59
N ALA A 71 -24.98 0.67 -4.35
CA ALA A 71 -25.83 0.60 -3.17
C ALA A 71 -26.55 1.92 -2.92
N LEU A 72 -25.89 3.04 -3.24
CA LEU A 72 -26.52 4.33 -3.21
C LEU A 72 -27.69 4.31 -4.20
N GLY A 73 -27.51 3.94 -5.47
CA GLY A 73 -28.62 3.88 -6.45
C GLY A 73 -29.90 3.10 -6.03
N GLY A 74 -29.86 2.28 -4.97
CA GLY A 74 -31.04 1.63 -4.38
C GLY A 74 -31.77 2.40 -3.26
N VAL A 75 -31.22 3.50 -2.74
CA VAL A 75 -31.86 4.33 -1.71
C VAL A 75 -32.79 5.36 -2.36
N ALA A 76 -34.01 5.46 -1.83
CA ALA A 76 -35.06 6.29 -2.42
C ALA A 76 -34.93 7.79 -2.09
N ASP A 77 -34.22 8.15 -1.02
CA ASP A 77 -34.11 9.52 -0.51
C ASP A 77 -32.68 9.81 -0.04
N TRP A 78 -32.11 10.90 -0.57
CA TRP A 78 -30.76 11.40 -0.31
C TRP A 78 -30.72 12.65 0.55
N THR A 79 -31.89 13.22 0.84
CA THR A 79 -32.00 14.59 1.37
C THR A 79 -31.33 14.77 2.73
N VAL A 80 -31.13 13.68 3.49
CA VAL A 80 -30.42 13.70 4.76
C VAL A 80 -29.21 12.78 4.67
N ILE A 81 -28.02 13.38 4.51
CA ILE A 81 -26.75 12.65 4.49
C ILE A 81 -26.34 12.27 5.92
N ALA A 82 -26.75 13.07 6.90
CA ALA A 82 -26.56 12.79 8.31
C ALA A 82 -27.16 11.43 8.72
N GLY A 83 -26.29 10.43 8.88
CA GLY A 83 -26.69 9.06 9.23
C GLY A 83 -27.12 8.19 8.04
N LEU A 84 -26.83 8.61 6.80
CA LEU A 84 -26.98 7.77 5.62
C LEU A 84 -26.00 6.60 5.69
N VAL A 85 -26.50 5.44 6.09
CA VAL A 85 -25.73 4.19 6.13
C VAL A 85 -25.98 3.40 4.86
N VAL A 86 -24.91 3.14 4.12
CA VAL A 86 -24.96 2.27 2.95
C VAL A 86 -25.00 0.82 3.46
N SER A 87 -26.17 0.18 3.34
CA SER A 87 -26.38 -1.19 3.83
C SER A 87 -25.75 -2.22 2.89
N VAL A 88 -24.42 -2.24 2.85
CA VAL A 88 -23.63 -3.19 2.07
C VAL A 88 -23.04 -4.23 3.02
N PRO A 89 -23.31 -5.53 2.81
CA PRO A 89 -22.68 -6.57 3.59
C PRO A 89 -21.17 -6.56 3.37
N CYS A 90 -20.40 -6.60 4.45
CA CYS A 90 -18.99 -6.93 4.42
C CYS A 90 -18.83 -8.35 4.99
N PRO A 91 -18.72 -9.38 4.13
CA PRO A 91 -18.51 -10.75 4.59
C PRO A 91 -17.28 -10.83 5.48
N LEU A 92 -17.40 -11.55 6.60
CA LEU A 92 -16.27 -11.78 7.50
C LEU A 92 -15.15 -12.49 6.73
N SER A 93 -13.97 -11.89 6.77
CA SER A 93 -12.75 -12.50 6.32
C SER A 93 -12.18 -13.41 7.41
N ASP A 94 -11.63 -14.56 7.02
CA ASP A 94 -10.83 -15.42 7.92
C ASP A 94 -9.50 -14.76 8.34
N ARG A 95 -9.28 -13.50 7.94
CA ARG A 95 -8.06 -12.74 8.18
C ARG A 95 -8.35 -11.40 8.78
N ALA A 96 -7.53 -11.03 9.76
CA ALA A 96 -7.46 -9.68 10.24
C ALA A 96 -6.99 -8.76 9.08
N PRO A 97 -7.76 -7.72 8.73
CA PRO A 97 -7.31 -6.71 7.80
C PRO A 97 -6.19 -5.87 8.40
N VAL A 98 -5.54 -5.08 7.55
CA VAL A 98 -4.63 -4.03 8.03
C VAL A 98 -5.39 -3.11 8.98
N ALA A 99 -4.83 -2.87 10.17
CA ALA A 99 -5.49 -2.00 11.15
C ALA A 99 -5.60 -0.57 10.62
N ILE A 100 -6.78 0.02 10.78
CA ILE A 100 -7.07 1.40 10.39
C ILE A 100 -7.89 2.08 11.48
N ASP A 101 -7.55 3.32 11.80
CA ASP A 101 -8.34 4.17 12.69
C ASP A 101 -9.27 5.03 11.83
N ALA A 102 -10.51 4.58 11.65
CA ALA A 102 -11.48 5.28 10.83
C ALA A 102 -11.77 6.70 11.33
N GLY A 103 -11.69 6.94 12.64
CA GLY A 103 -11.88 8.27 13.22
C GLY A 103 -10.75 9.21 12.82
N ALA A 104 -9.50 8.75 12.98
CA ALA A 104 -8.33 9.52 12.56
C ALA A 104 -8.33 9.82 11.05
N GLU A 105 -8.73 8.85 10.22
CA GLU A 105 -8.82 9.03 8.76
C GLU A 105 -9.94 9.99 8.37
N THR A 106 -11.08 9.97 9.07
CA THR A 106 -12.17 10.94 8.86
C THR A 106 -11.70 12.36 9.19
N VAL A 107 -10.98 12.55 10.30
CA VAL A 107 -10.42 13.86 10.68
C VAL A 107 -9.39 14.34 9.65
N ALA A 108 -8.52 13.44 9.16
CA ALA A 108 -7.54 13.77 8.14
C ALA A 108 -8.18 14.17 6.81
N LEU A 109 -9.21 13.43 6.37
CA LEU A 109 -9.98 13.75 5.17
C LEU A 109 -10.67 15.11 5.31
N GLN A 110 -11.33 15.37 6.44
CA GLN A 110 -11.96 16.67 6.70
C GLN A 110 -10.93 17.80 6.68
N ALA A 111 -9.78 17.64 7.34
CA ALA A 111 -8.72 18.64 7.35
C ALA A 111 -8.15 18.92 5.95
N GLN A 112 -8.02 17.90 5.10
CA GLN A 112 -7.58 18.06 3.71
C GLN A 112 -8.57 18.91 2.91
N TRP A 113 -9.87 18.65 3.07
CA TRP A 113 -10.92 19.40 2.39
C TRP A 113 -11.07 20.82 2.95
N ASP A 114 -11.01 20.99 4.26
CA ASP A 114 -11.04 22.31 4.91
C ASP A 114 -9.88 23.19 4.43
N ALA A 115 -8.67 22.63 4.30
CA ALA A 115 -7.49 23.34 3.80
C ALA A 115 -7.60 23.71 2.31
N ALA A 116 -8.29 22.91 1.51
CA ALA A 116 -8.52 23.17 0.08
C ALA A 116 -9.80 23.98 -0.19
N SER A 117 -10.65 24.19 0.83
CA SER A 117 -12.00 24.71 0.66
C SER A 117 -12.00 26.20 0.32
N ARG A 118 -12.76 26.54 -0.73
CA ARG A 118 -13.20 27.90 -1.04
C ARG A 118 -14.66 28.16 -0.63
N TRP A 119 -15.33 27.17 -0.06
CA TRP A 119 -16.79 27.12 0.12
C TRP A 119 -17.24 27.66 1.48
N GLY A 120 -16.32 27.96 2.40
CA GLY A 120 -16.63 28.57 3.68
C GLY A 120 -17.59 27.71 4.50
N ARG A 121 -18.80 28.22 4.77
CA ARG A 121 -19.84 27.48 5.53
C ARG A 121 -20.38 26.25 4.80
N ASN A 122 -20.17 26.17 3.50
CA ASN A 122 -20.71 25.12 2.63
C ASN A 122 -19.62 24.05 2.39
N THR A 123 -18.66 23.94 3.31
CA THR A 123 -17.59 22.95 3.21
C THR A 123 -18.19 21.56 3.49
N PRO A 124 -17.95 20.57 2.61
CA PRO A 124 -18.51 19.22 2.77
C PRO A 124 -18.17 18.62 4.14
N ARG A 125 -19.14 17.96 4.76
CA ARG A 125 -18.98 17.20 6.00
C ARG A 125 -18.90 15.72 5.69
N TRP A 126 -17.71 15.16 5.84
CA TRP A 126 -17.49 13.74 5.55
C TRP A 126 -18.01 12.85 6.66
N GLN A 127 -18.90 11.92 6.30
CA GLN A 127 -19.46 10.93 7.20
C GLN A 127 -19.08 9.53 6.73
N LEU A 128 -18.62 8.70 7.67
CA LEU A 128 -18.28 7.31 7.36
C LEU A 128 -19.57 6.54 7.07
N ALA A 129 -19.70 6.05 5.85
CA ALA A 129 -20.90 5.35 5.40
C ALA A 129 -20.72 3.84 5.35
N TRP A 130 -19.50 3.37 5.10
CA TRP A 130 -19.19 1.95 5.03
C TRP A 130 -17.72 1.66 5.36
N GLN A 131 -17.48 0.54 6.02
CA GLN A 131 -16.15 0.02 6.33
C GLN A 131 -16.11 -1.47 6.01
N CYS A 132 -15.05 -1.91 5.33
CA CYS A 132 -14.82 -3.31 4.99
C CYS A 132 -13.32 -3.59 4.81
N ASP A 133 -12.99 -4.72 4.20
CA ASP A 133 -11.66 -5.08 3.77
C ASP A 133 -11.68 -5.76 2.41
N ALA A 134 -10.53 -5.82 1.75
CA ALA A 134 -10.41 -6.36 0.40
C ALA A 134 -10.84 -7.84 0.31
N ALA A 135 -10.67 -8.65 1.36
CA ALA A 135 -11.11 -10.04 1.32
C ALA A 135 -12.63 -10.13 1.37
N GLY A 136 -13.29 -9.28 2.17
CA GLY A 136 -14.75 -9.13 2.16
C GLY A 136 -15.29 -8.64 0.80
N VAL A 137 -14.62 -7.66 0.19
CA VAL A 137 -14.99 -7.08 -1.12
C VAL A 137 -14.84 -8.10 -2.26
N PHE A 138 -13.70 -8.80 -2.34
CA PHE A 138 -13.39 -9.69 -3.45
C PHE A 138 -13.80 -11.15 -3.19
N GLY A 139 -14.25 -11.48 -1.98
CA GLY A 139 -14.60 -12.84 -1.55
C GLY A 139 -13.44 -13.82 -1.46
N ARG A 140 -12.21 -13.38 -1.76
CA ARG A 140 -10.98 -14.18 -1.70
C ARG A 140 -9.77 -13.29 -1.48
N TRP A 141 -8.78 -13.77 -0.74
CA TRP A 141 -7.53 -13.06 -0.55
C TRP A 141 -6.32 -14.00 -0.43
N PRO A 142 -5.12 -13.60 -0.92
CA PRO A 142 -3.93 -14.43 -0.83
C PRO A 142 -3.58 -14.84 0.61
N ALA A 143 -3.09 -16.08 0.75
CA ALA A 143 -2.84 -16.70 2.04
C ALA A 143 -1.64 -16.12 2.83
N ARG A 144 -0.90 -15.15 2.30
CA ARG A 144 0.31 -14.64 2.97
C ARG A 144 0.30 -13.14 3.24
N SER A 145 -0.75 -12.42 2.85
CA SER A 145 -0.89 -10.99 3.11
C SER A 145 -2.14 -10.68 3.91
N ALA A 146 -2.07 -9.62 4.71
CA ALA A 146 -3.25 -8.99 5.30
C ALA A 146 -4.03 -8.25 4.19
N PRO A 147 -5.36 -8.38 4.11
CA PRO A 147 -6.14 -7.62 3.16
C PRO A 147 -6.12 -6.13 3.50
N PRO A 148 -6.04 -5.23 2.51
CA PRO A 148 -6.25 -3.81 2.71
C PRO A 148 -7.58 -3.55 3.42
N ALA A 149 -7.56 -2.69 4.44
CA ALA A 149 -8.79 -2.14 4.98
C ALA A 149 -9.36 -1.12 4.00
N LEU A 150 -10.69 -1.00 3.97
CA LEU A 150 -11.44 -0.11 3.10
C LEU A 150 -12.38 0.75 3.95
N LEU A 151 -12.36 2.05 3.72
CA LEU A 151 -13.30 3.01 4.27
C LEU A 151 -13.96 3.76 3.12
N VAL A 152 -15.26 3.99 3.23
CA VAL A 152 -16.02 4.81 2.30
C VAL A 152 -16.79 5.86 3.08
N TRP A 153 -16.63 7.11 2.65
CA TRP A 153 -17.34 8.26 3.18
C TRP A 153 -18.28 8.86 2.15
N LEU A 154 -19.31 9.50 2.68
CA LEU A 154 -20.24 10.33 1.94
C LEU A 154 -20.14 11.76 2.46
N ALA A 155 -20.34 12.72 1.58
CA ALA A 155 -20.53 14.11 1.95
C ALA A 155 -21.50 14.77 0.99
N ASP A 156 -22.08 15.87 1.43
CA ASP A 156 -22.85 16.75 0.56
C ASP A 156 -21.95 17.39 -0.51
N GLN A 157 -22.53 17.64 -1.69
CA GLN A 157 -21.87 18.50 -2.67
C GLN A 157 -21.95 19.94 -2.18
N PRO A 158 -20.87 20.74 -2.21
CA PRO A 158 -20.94 22.11 -1.71
C PRO A 158 -21.91 22.96 -2.54
N GLU A 159 -23.08 23.27 -1.97
CA GLU A 159 -24.13 24.12 -2.55
C GLU A 159 -24.04 25.58 -2.04
N ALA A 160 -24.96 26.46 -2.45
CA ALA A 160 -25.00 27.87 -2.04
C ALA A 160 -25.96 28.17 -0.88
N ASP A 161 -26.62 27.15 -0.35
CA ASP A 161 -27.69 27.22 0.65
C ASP A 161 -27.19 27.20 2.12
N ALA A 162 -25.94 26.78 2.31
CA ALA A 162 -25.23 26.72 3.60
C ALA A 162 -25.74 25.68 4.60
N VAL A 163 -26.27 24.56 4.10
CA VAL A 163 -26.69 23.42 4.94
C VAL A 163 -25.88 22.16 4.57
N PRO A 164 -24.69 21.94 5.14
CA PRO A 164 -23.75 20.92 4.66
C PRO A 164 -24.15 19.46 4.97
N ASP A 165 -25.29 19.24 5.61
CA ASP A 165 -25.80 17.92 6.02
C ASP A 165 -27.11 17.55 5.31
N GLU A 166 -27.68 18.47 4.52
CA GLU A 166 -28.89 18.27 3.73
C GLU A 166 -28.58 18.48 2.24
N ASP A 167 -29.00 17.56 1.40
CA ASP A 167 -28.76 17.62 -0.05
C ASP A 167 -30.03 18.12 -0.73
N SER A 168 -29.95 19.29 -1.38
CA SER A 168 -31.09 19.90 -2.07
C SER A 168 -31.10 19.61 -3.57
N ASP A 169 -29.94 19.33 -4.18
CA ASP A 169 -29.80 19.02 -5.60
C ASP A 169 -29.78 17.50 -5.92
N GLY A 170 -29.84 16.64 -4.91
CA GLY A 170 -29.82 15.18 -5.05
C GLY A 170 -28.45 14.65 -5.49
N ARG A 171 -27.36 15.30 -5.06
CA ARG A 171 -25.98 14.94 -5.39
C ARG A 171 -25.15 14.71 -4.14
N VAL A 172 -24.70 13.47 -3.99
CA VAL A 172 -23.74 13.09 -2.95
C VAL A 172 -22.33 12.92 -3.51
N MET A 173 -21.34 13.37 -2.75
CA MET A 173 -19.94 13.07 -2.97
C MET A 173 -19.58 11.77 -2.26
N VAL A 174 -18.82 10.92 -2.95
CA VAL A 174 -18.33 9.65 -2.40
C VAL A 174 -16.81 9.68 -2.42
N HIS A 175 -16.20 9.24 -1.32
CA HIS A 175 -14.75 9.08 -1.22
C HIS A 175 -14.43 7.70 -0.66
N ALA A 176 -13.50 6.98 -1.29
CA ALA A 176 -13.02 5.70 -0.79
C ALA A 176 -11.52 5.77 -0.47
N LEU A 177 -11.10 5.20 0.66
CA LEU A 177 -9.70 5.00 1.03
C LEU A 177 -9.46 3.52 1.28
N ALA A 178 -8.40 2.99 0.68
CA ALA A 178 -7.87 1.69 1.05
C ALA A 178 -6.46 1.82 1.64
N VAL A 179 -6.21 1.09 2.73
CA VAL A 179 -4.92 1.03 3.41
C VAL A 179 -4.44 -0.41 3.46
N GLY A 180 -3.37 -0.69 2.71
CA GLY A 180 -2.71 -1.98 2.61
C GLY A 180 -1.43 -2.09 3.43
N PRO A 181 -0.75 -3.25 3.38
CA PRO A 181 0.47 -3.49 4.14
C PRO A 181 1.61 -2.52 3.76
N GLY A 182 2.50 -2.22 4.70
CA GLY A 182 3.62 -1.30 4.47
C GLY A 182 3.20 0.15 4.25
N ALA A 183 2.05 0.56 4.81
CA ALA A 183 1.45 1.88 4.61
C ALA A 183 1.13 2.21 3.15
N ALA A 184 0.88 1.19 2.33
CA ALA A 184 0.35 1.40 0.98
C ALA A 184 -1.05 2.01 1.09
N ARG A 185 -1.26 3.15 0.43
CA ARG A 185 -2.51 3.91 0.51
C ARG A 185 -2.97 4.29 -0.89
N ALA A 186 -4.27 4.22 -1.13
CA ALA A 186 -4.88 4.71 -2.35
C ALA A 186 -6.30 5.22 -2.08
N THR A 187 -6.68 6.28 -2.77
CA THR A 187 -8.01 6.88 -2.71
C THR A 187 -8.70 6.77 -4.07
N ALA A 188 -10.03 6.73 -4.06
CA ALA A 188 -10.89 6.78 -5.24
C ALA A 188 -12.08 7.72 -5.00
#